data_AF-K2B7B0-F1
#
_entry.id   AF-K2B7B0-F1
#
_cell.length_a   1.000
_cell.length_b   1.000
_cell.length_c   1.000
_cell.angle_alpha   90.00
_cell.angle_beta   90.00
_cell.angle_gamma   90.00
#
_symmetry.space_group_name_H-M   'P 1'
#
loop_
_entity.id
_entity.type
_entity.pdbx_description
1 polymer ?
#
loop_
_entity_poly.entity_id
_entity_poly.type
_entity_poly.pdbx_seq_one_letter_code
_entity_poly.pdbx_strand_id
1 'polypeptide(L)'
;MSYSQTSTVPIEMLPGIGRRTAKVLHRLQIHTVGQFKSMPERVLVELFGPSISAVHQAVRGYQIAPQPVKVKTAQTTISALPFSQRLRLATQLLML
;
A
#
# COMPACT_ATOMS: atom_id res chain seq x y z
N MET A 1 13.70 -11.92 -4.34
CA MET A 1 14.24 -12.15 -2.98
C MET A 1 13.31 -13.12 -2.27
N SER A 2 13.78 -14.31 -1.88
CA SER A 2 13.01 -15.21 -1.01
C SER A 2 13.58 -15.10 0.40
N TYR A 3 12.74 -14.83 1.39
CA TYR A 3 13.18 -14.73 2.79
C TYR A 3 13.00 -16.06 3.51
N SER A 4 13.88 -16.43 4.44
CA SER A 4 13.64 -17.56 5.33
C SER A 4 12.51 -17.24 6.33
N GLN A 5 11.86 -18.27 6.88
CA GLN A 5 10.87 -18.09 7.96
C GLN A 5 11.49 -17.52 9.25
N THR A 6 12.81 -17.65 9.41
CA THR A 6 13.58 -17.12 10.54
C THR A 6 14.17 -15.73 10.26
N SER A 7 13.79 -15.09 9.14
CA SER A 7 14.28 -13.77 8.78
C SER A 7 13.93 -12.73 9.84
N THR A 8 14.96 -12.09 10.40
CA THR A 8 14.84 -11.01 11.39
C THR A 8 14.75 -9.61 10.75
N VAL A 9 14.66 -9.54 9.41
CA VAL A 9 14.51 -8.28 8.68
C VAL A 9 13.24 -7.57 9.16
N PRO A 10 13.31 -6.28 9.53
CA PRO A 10 12.14 -5.51 9.94
C PRO A 10 11.07 -5.46 8.84
N ILE A 11 9.80 -5.53 9.24
CA ILE A 11 8.68 -5.62 8.30
C ILE A 11 8.50 -4.36 7.44
N GLU A 12 8.88 -3.19 7.96
CA GLU A 12 8.87 -1.90 7.24
C GLU A 12 9.90 -1.78 6.11
N MET A 13 10.90 -2.68 6.07
CA MET A 13 11.85 -2.73 4.95
C MET A 13 11.27 -3.50 3.75
N LEU A 14 10.09 -4.11 3.89
CA LEU A 14 9.50 -4.91 2.84
C LEU A 14 8.82 -4.02 1.76
N PRO A 15 9.16 -4.17 0.47
CA PRO A 15 8.48 -3.46 -0.60
C PRO A 15 6.98 -3.75 -0.61
N GLY A 16 6.17 -2.69 -0.68
CA GLY A 16 4.70 -2.78 -0.60
C GLY A 16 4.14 -2.67 0.83
N ILE A 17 4.98 -2.66 1.87
CA ILE A 17 4.56 -2.36 3.25
C ILE A 17 4.95 -0.92 3.59
N GLY A 18 3.96 -0.03 3.62
CA GLY A 18 4.12 1.35 4.08
C GLY A 18 3.93 1.49 5.59
N ARG A 19 4.21 2.69 6.12
CA ARG A 19 4.10 3.03 7.56
C ARG A 19 2.76 2.63 8.19
N ARG A 20 1.65 2.82 7.46
CA ARG A 20 0.31 2.48 7.95
C ARG A 20 0.15 0.98 8.13
N THR A 21 0.55 0.19 7.13
CA THR A 21 0.50 -1.28 7.17
C THR A 21 1.43 -1.82 8.25
N ALA A 22 2.66 -1.32 8.33
CA ALA A 22 3.62 -1.69 9.37
C ALA A 22 3.06 -1.45 10.79
N LYS A 23 2.42 -0.30 11.03
CA LYS A 23 1.79 0.00 12.32
C LYS A 23 0.71 -1.01 12.71
N VAL A 24 -0.10 -1.47 11.76
CA VAL A 24 -1.13 -2.50 12.02
C VAL A 24 -0.46 -3.85 12.28
N LEU A 25 0.55 -4.23 11.49
CA LEU A 25 1.29 -5.46 11.71
C LEU A 25 1.99 -5.50 13.08
N HIS A 26 2.57 -4.38 13.52
CA HIS A 26 3.18 -4.28 14.86
C HIS A 26 2.15 -4.45 15.98
N ARG A 27 0.93 -3.94 15.81
CA ARG A 27 -0.17 -4.18 16.77
C ARG A 27 -0.57 -5.64 16.84
N LEU A 28 -0.39 -6.39 15.76
CA LEU A 28 -0.60 -7.84 15.70
C LEU A 28 0.65 -8.63 16.11
N GLN A 29 1.65 -7.98 16.73
CA GLN A 29 2.93 -8.59 17.15
C GLN A 29 3.76 -9.14 15.98
N ILE A 30 3.55 -8.65 14.76
CA ILE A 30 4.32 -9.00 13.57
C ILE A 30 5.31 -7.86 13.30
N HIS A 31 6.58 -8.12 13.59
CA HIS A 31 7.67 -7.14 13.46
C HIS A 31 8.67 -7.49 12.37
N THR A 32 8.72 -8.76 11.96
CA THR A 32 9.74 -9.26 11.03
C THR A 32 9.14 -9.90 9.79
N VAL A 33 9.91 -9.93 8.71
CA VAL A 33 9.54 -10.60 7.46
C VAL A 33 9.31 -12.10 7.66
N GLY A 34 10.08 -12.74 8.56
CA GLY A 34 9.89 -14.15 8.90
C GLY A 34 8.53 -14.43 9.52
N GLN A 35 8.13 -13.62 10.51
CA GLN A 35 6.81 -13.70 11.13
C GLN A 35 5.68 -13.47 10.11
N PHE A 36 5.83 -12.45 9.25
CA PHE A 36 4.87 -12.16 8.19
C PHE A 36 4.74 -13.32 7.18
N LYS A 37 5.85 -13.96 6.79
CA LYS A 37 5.86 -15.11 5.88
C LYS A 37 5.05 -16.29 6.43
N SER A 38 5.11 -16.50 7.75
CA SER A 38 4.43 -17.58 8.46
C SER A 38 2.93 -17.37 8.62
N MET A 39 2.42 -16.16 8.39
CA MET A 39 0.99 -15.87 8.46
C MET A 39 0.19 -16.58 7.36
N PRO A 40 -1.03 -17.06 7.64
CA PRO A 40 -1.97 -17.52 6.62
C PRO A 40 -2.36 -16.37 5.68
N GLU A 41 -2.26 -16.60 4.37
CA GLU A 41 -2.56 -15.58 3.35
C GLU A 41 -4.01 -15.07 3.45
N ARG A 42 -4.98 -15.95 3.75
CA ARG A 42 -6.40 -15.58 3.91
C ARG A 42 -6.60 -14.53 4.99
N VAL A 43 -5.96 -14.70 6.14
CA VAL A 43 -6.04 -13.76 7.26
C VAL A 43 -5.45 -12.41 6.87
N LEU A 44 -4.33 -12.40 6.14
CA LEU A 44 -3.75 -11.15 5.65
C LEU A 44 -4.71 -10.45 4.67
N VAL A 45 -5.30 -11.18 3.73
CA VAL A 45 -6.24 -10.63 2.75
C VAL A 45 -7.51 -10.08 3.41
N GLU A 46 -8.03 -10.74 4.44
CA GLU A 46 -9.17 -10.25 5.21
C GLU A 46 -8.86 -8.93 5.94
N LEU A 47 -7.66 -8.79 6.49
CA LEU A 47 -7.25 -7.61 7.27
C LEU A 47 -6.83 -6.43 6.40
N PHE A 48 -6.13 -6.68 5.30
CA PHE A 48 -5.46 -5.65 4.49
C PHE A 48 -6.01 -5.52 3.08
N GLY A 49 -6.90 -6.43 2.67
CA GLY A 49 -7.42 -6.52 1.32
C GLY A 49 -6.52 -7.31 0.37
N PRO A 50 -6.97 -7.55 -0.87
CA PRO A 50 -6.32 -8.44 -1.82
C PRO A 50 -4.92 -8.00 -2.26
N SER A 51 -4.57 -6.71 -2.12
CA SER A 51 -3.25 -6.19 -2.51
C SER A 51 -2.10 -6.78 -1.67
N ILE A 52 -2.36 -7.21 -0.43
CA ILE A 52 -1.33 -7.79 0.44
C ILE A 52 -0.88 -9.19 -0.02
N SER A 53 -1.73 -9.89 -0.78
CA SER A 53 -1.43 -11.22 -1.32
C SER A 53 -0.19 -11.19 -2.21
N ALA A 54 -0.09 -10.18 -3.09
CA ALA A 54 1.10 -9.97 -3.91
C ALA A 54 2.37 -9.80 -3.03
N VAL A 55 2.30 -9.01 -1.96
CA VAL A 55 3.43 -8.82 -1.06
C VAL A 55 3.83 -10.14 -0.38
N HIS A 56 2.86 -10.93 0.07
CA HIS A 56 3.09 -12.21 0.74
C HIS A 56 3.66 -13.28 -0.19
N GLN A 57 3.18 -13.35 -1.43
CA GLN A 57 3.71 -14.24 -2.46
C GLN A 57 5.16 -13.89 -2.82
N ALA A 58 5.50 -12.60 -2.90
CA ALA A 58 6.86 -12.14 -3.19
C ALA A 58 7.84 -12.61 -2.10
N VAL A 59 7.45 -12.48 -0.84
CA VAL A 59 8.26 -12.90 0.32
C VAL A 59 8.52 -14.40 0.34
N ARG A 60 7.55 -15.19 -0.14
CA ARG A 60 7.66 -16.65 -0.24
C ARG A 60 8.56 -17.11 -1.39
N GLY A 61 9.01 -16.19 -2.23
CA GLY A 61 9.84 -16.50 -3.40
C GLY A 61 9.03 -16.96 -4.60
N TYR A 62 7.70 -16.81 -4.59
CA TYR A 62 6.95 -16.92 -5.82
C TYR A 62 7.36 -15.75 -6.71
N GLN A 63 7.88 -16.06 -7.90
CA GLN A 63 8.04 -15.06 -8.94
C GLN A 63 6.65 -14.61 -9.34
N ILE A 64 6.21 -13.49 -8.75
CA ILE A 64 5.06 -12.78 -9.26
C ILE A 64 5.53 -12.25 -10.61
N ALA A 65 5.07 -12.88 -11.69
CA ALA A 65 5.20 -12.30 -13.02
C ALA A 65 4.83 -10.82 -12.90
N PRO A 66 5.58 -9.88 -13.52
CA PRO A 66 5.30 -8.46 -13.40
C PRO A 66 3.82 -8.25 -13.73
N GLN A 67 3.01 -8.00 -12.70
CA GLN A 67 1.60 -7.72 -12.89
C GLN A 67 1.61 -6.47 -13.77
N PRO A 68 0.96 -6.49 -14.95
CA PRO A 68 0.90 -5.32 -15.79
C PRO A 68 0.34 -4.23 -14.90
N VAL A 69 1.18 -3.23 -14.61
CA VAL A 69 0.77 -2.08 -13.82
C VAL A 69 -0.39 -1.53 -14.64
N LYS A 70 -1.63 -1.73 -14.18
CA LYS A 70 -2.77 -1.02 -14.75
C LYS A 70 -2.51 0.42 -14.37
N VAL A 71 -1.76 1.11 -15.23
CA VAL A 71 -1.65 2.55 -15.22
C VAL A 71 -3.08 3.00 -15.45
N LYS A 72 -3.82 3.27 -14.37
CA LYS A 72 -5.03 4.08 -14.46
C LYS A 72 -4.53 5.48 -14.77
N THR A 73 -4.17 5.69 -16.04
CA THR A 73 -4.07 7.02 -16.63
C THR A 73 -5.49 7.52 -16.79
N ALA A 74 -6.07 7.92 -15.67
CA ALA A 74 -7.15 8.88 -15.63
C ALA A 74 -6.90 9.64 -14.33
N GLN A 75 -6.06 10.66 -14.45
CA GLN A 75 -6.07 11.78 -13.52
C GLN A 75 -7.46 12.39 -13.59
N THR A 76 -8.44 11.82 -12.89
CA THR A 76 -9.68 12.54 -12.58
C THR A 76 -9.43 13.33 -11.30
N THR A 77 -8.40 14.18 -11.32
CA THR A 77 -8.31 15.28 -10.37
C THR A 77 -8.99 16.45 -11.06
N ILE A 78 -10.33 16.49 -10.98
CA ILE A 78 -11.09 17.73 -11.19
C ILE A 78 -10.79 18.65 -10.00
N SER A 79 -9.56 19.12 -9.91
CA SER A 79 -9.15 20.22 -9.04
C SER A 79 -7.78 20.72 -9.45
N ALA A 80 -7.53 20.90 -10.75
CA ALA A 80 -6.33 21.55 -11.26
C ALA A 80 -6.44 23.09 -11.21
N LEU A 81 -7.14 23.63 -10.21
CA LEU A 81 -7.11 25.07 -9.91
C LEU A 81 -6.40 25.28 -8.57
N PRO A 82 -5.24 25.97 -8.54
CA PRO A 82 -4.61 26.35 -7.28
C PRO A 82 -5.61 27.12 -6.41
N PHE A 83 -5.47 27.01 -5.08
CA PHE A 83 -6.42 27.62 -4.13
C PHE A 83 -6.73 29.09 -4.45
N SER A 84 -5.73 29.84 -4.91
CA SER A 84 -5.86 31.23 -5.37
C SER A 84 -6.86 31.42 -6.52
N GLN A 85 -6.90 30.49 -7.48
CA GLN A 85 -7.84 30.55 -8.61
C GLN A 85 -9.26 30.14 -8.19
N ARG A 86 -9.39 29.20 -7.25
CA ARG A 86 -10.69 28.83 -6.66
C ARG A 86 -11.31 29.97 -5.86
N LEU A 87 -10.50 30.67 -5.07
CA LEU A 87 -10.96 31.82 -4.29
C LEU A 87 -11.44 32.97 -5.19
N ARG A 88 -10.70 33.25 -6.27
CA ARG A 88 -11.03 34.34 -7.22
C ARG A 88 -12.36 34.10 -7.94
N LEU A 89 -12.64 32.86 -8.35
CA LEU A 89 -13.91 32.51 -8.99
C LEU A 89 -15.08 32.54 -7.99
N ALA A 90 -14.88 32.04 -6.77
CA ALA A 90 -15.91 32.11 -5.73
C ALA A 90 -16.30 33.56 -5.40
N THR A 91 -15.34 34.49 -5.36
CA THR A 91 -15.65 35.91 -5.14
C THR A 91 -16.37 36.58 -6.32
N GLN A 92 -16.13 36.15 -7.56
CA GLN A 92 -16.80 36.73 -8.73
C GLN A 92 -18.27 36.28 -8.84
N LEU A 93 -18.57 35.04 -8.44
CA LEU A 93 -19.96 34.54 -8.42
C LEU A 93 -20.80 35.14 -7.30
N LEU A 94 -20.17 35.66 -6.23
CA LEU A 94 -20.87 36.28 -5.10
C LEU A 94 -21.31 37.73 -5.40
N MET A 95 -20.86 38.32 -6.52
CA MET A 95 -21.22 39.67 -6.96
C MET A 95 -22.25 39.72 -8.10
N LEU A 96 -22.89 38.59 -8.42
CA LEU A 96 -24.04 38.48 -9.33
C LEU A 96 -25.33 38.31 -8.52
#